data_AF-A0A8J4EEY3-F1
#
_entry.id   AF-A0A8J4EEY3-F1
#
_cell.length_a   1.000
_cell.length_b   1.000
_cell.length_c   1.000
_cell.angle_alpha   90.00
_cell.angle_beta   90.00
_cell.angle_gamma   90.00
#
_symmetry.space_group_name_H-M   'P 1'
#
loop_
_entity.id
_entity.type
_entity.pdbx_description
1 polymer ?
#
loop_
_entity_poly.entity_id
_entity_poly.type
_entity_poly.pdbx_seq_one_letter_code
_entity_poly.pdbx_strand_id
1 'polypeptide(L)'
;MYLVCRWRDQEPLSKRVVTVPGVSVLDWFRDHWDMADPRERIDAELGDVYGLDSVFEEARARRLPPPATVDELRDLLHRHLYVEADDVTDHIRLGAHALRVRTDDDEVDLAYYFVDDEAVAALPDRLAFLVHDTWPLPGDAYGAHGADGAGGAAGPGAEFRPTVPVRTVRLGVTGPETTFSVRLGWDAPDTGRTLDLAGAVSFPGVALPDLAGHLRTAPVARWPHEVRLLRDLVAPHDGDLEPAMRRYASLSGYAPEPGRPADPPGPGTGGPADAERGASLVRVDPHLVQVARYIDDFFGYDQWFLFDTRWAAAHPDLARSLLRYAVHWDPFQP
;
A
#
# COMPACT_ATOMS: atom_id res chain seq x y z
N MET A 1 14.95 8.63 -9.42
CA MET A 1 13.96 7.64 -9.90
C MET A 1 13.70 6.63 -8.80
N TYR A 2 12.51 6.06 -8.76
CA TYR A 2 12.07 5.05 -7.79
C TYR A 2 11.66 3.78 -8.53
N LEU A 3 12.13 2.64 -8.05
CA LEU A 3 11.45 1.37 -8.26
C LEU A 3 10.57 1.10 -7.05
N VAL A 4 9.31 0.75 -7.28
CA VAL A 4 8.40 0.29 -6.23
C VAL A 4 7.86 -1.08 -6.60
N CYS A 5 8.07 -2.07 -5.75
CA CYS A 5 7.45 -3.39 -5.86
C CYS A 5 6.32 -3.49 -4.83
N ARG A 6 5.07 -3.51 -5.31
CA ARG A 6 3.85 -3.70 -4.50
C ARG A 6 3.48 -5.17 -4.55
N TRP A 7 3.98 -5.92 -3.57
CA TRP A 7 3.74 -7.36 -3.45
C TRP A 7 4.12 -7.89 -2.06
N ARG A 8 4.30 -9.22 -1.93
CA ARG A 8 4.71 -10.00 -0.76
C ARG A 8 6.07 -9.54 -0.20
N ASP A 9 6.11 -8.33 0.32
CA ASP A 9 7.31 -7.78 0.91
C ASP A 9 7.30 -7.94 2.43
N GLN A 10 8.46 -8.25 3.00
CA GLN A 10 8.67 -8.38 4.44
C GLN A 10 8.73 -7.02 5.14
N GLU A 11 8.63 -5.93 4.38
CA GLU A 11 8.51 -4.59 4.92
C GLU A 11 7.08 -4.29 5.42
N PRO A 12 6.91 -3.57 6.54
CA PRO A 12 5.60 -3.30 7.15
C PRO A 12 4.56 -2.59 6.26
N LEU A 13 5.00 -1.92 5.18
CA LEU A 13 4.14 -1.25 4.21
C LEU A 13 3.71 -2.15 3.05
N SER A 14 4.09 -3.45 3.05
CA SER A 14 3.89 -4.42 1.97
C SER A 14 4.23 -3.87 0.58
N LYS A 15 5.32 -3.12 0.55
CA LYS A 15 5.98 -2.69 -0.66
C LYS A 15 7.44 -2.44 -0.35
N ARG A 16 8.28 -2.70 -1.34
CA ARG A 16 9.68 -2.27 -1.35
C ARG A 16 9.84 -1.08 -2.26
N VAL A 17 10.59 -0.10 -1.80
CA VAL A 17 10.93 1.10 -2.55
C VAL A 17 12.45 1.16 -2.65
N VAL A 18 12.97 1.20 -3.86
CA VAL A 18 14.40 1.35 -4.14
C VAL A 18 14.60 2.67 -4.88
N THR A 19 15.45 3.53 -4.33
CA THR A 19 15.83 4.77 -5.01
C THR A 19 16.98 4.48 -5.98
N VAL A 20 16.75 4.75 -7.25
CA VAL A 20 17.73 4.62 -8.34
C VAL A 20 18.13 6.03 -8.79
N PRO A 21 19.38 6.48 -8.55
CA PRO A 21 19.78 7.86 -8.83
C PRO A 21 19.80 8.21 -10.32
N GLY A 22 19.28 9.39 -10.68
CA GLY A 22 19.72 10.16 -11.84
C GLY A 22 19.46 9.59 -13.25
N VAL A 23 18.58 8.60 -13.40
CA VAL A 23 18.26 7.98 -14.69
C VAL A 23 16.77 8.11 -15.01
N SER A 24 16.45 8.35 -16.29
CA SER A 24 15.08 8.16 -16.78
C SER A 24 14.76 6.67 -16.88
N VAL A 25 13.48 6.30 -17.01
CA VAL A 25 13.09 4.90 -17.22
C VAL A 25 13.81 4.32 -18.44
N LEU A 26 13.84 5.05 -19.56
CA LEU A 26 14.51 4.61 -20.78
C LEU A 26 16.00 4.40 -20.59
N ASP A 27 16.67 5.33 -19.91
CA ASP A 27 18.12 5.27 -19.71
C ASP A 27 18.49 4.10 -18.77
N TRP A 28 17.67 3.83 -17.75
CA TRP A 28 17.88 2.65 -16.91
C TRP A 28 17.84 1.34 -17.72
N PHE A 29 16.87 1.16 -18.63
CA PHE A 29 16.82 -0.04 -19.48
C PHE A 29 18.02 -0.13 -20.44
N ARG A 30 18.51 1.00 -20.96
CA ARG A 30 19.69 1.02 -21.84
C ARG A 30 20.96 0.61 -21.13
N ASP A 31 21.17 1.18 -19.94
CA ASP A 31 22.38 0.93 -19.14
C ASP A 31 22.48 -0.54 -18.72
N HIS A 32 21.34 -1.23 -18.64
CA HIS A 32 21.22 -2.62 -18.26
C HIS A 32 21.02 -3.58 -19.45
N TRP A 33 21.03 -3.10 -20.71
CA TRP A 33 20.61 -3.91 -21.85
C TRP A 33 21.52 -5.13 -22.13
N ASP A 34 22.83 -4.96 -21.97
CA ASP A 34 23.85 -5.96 -22.31
C ASP A 34 24.35 -6.77 -21.10
N MET A 35 23.54 -6.88 -20.05
CA MET A 35 23.89 -7.64 -18.84
C MET A 35 24.18 -9.12 -19.14
N ALA A 36 25.29 -9.63 -18.59
CA ALA A 36 25.69 -11.02 -18.77
C ALA A 36 24.81 -12.01 -17.97
N ASP A 37 24.28 -11.58 -16.83
CA ASP A 37 23.31 -12.32 -16.01
C ASP A 37 22.24 -11.32 -15.54
N PRO A 38 21.15 -11.16 -16.31
CA PRO A 38 20.12 -10.19 -15.97
C PRO A 38 19.49 -10.42 -14.60
N ARG A 39 19.22 -11.68 -14.25
CA ARG A 39 18.57 -12.04 -13.00
C ARG A 39 19.44 -11.70 -11.81
N GLU A 40 20.71 -12.16 -11.80
CA GLU A 40 21.64 -11.87 -10.69
C GLU A 40 21.84 -10.36 -10.55
N ARG A 41 21.97 -9.64 -11.67
CA ARG A 41 22.20 -8.20 -11.63
C ARG A 41 20.99 -7.40 -11.15
N ILE A 42 19.79 -7.74 -11.59
CA ILE A 42 18.55 -7.10 -11.14
C ILE A 42 18.34 -7.37 -9.65
N ASP A 43 18.49 -8.62 -9.20
CA ASP A 43 18.30 -8.98 -7.79
C ASP A 43 19.30 -8.23 -6.88
N ALA A 44 20.56 -8.10 -7.31
CA ALA A 44 21.57 -7.37 -6.54
C ALA A 44 21.29 -5.86 -6.43
N GLU A 45 20.62 -5.24 -7.41
CA GLU A 45 20.37 -3.79 -7.44
C GLU A 45 18.99 -3.41 -6.89
N LEU A 46 17.98 -4.24 -7.19
CA LEU A 46 16.56 -3.93 -7.02
C LEU A 46 15.83 -4.94 -6.10
N GLY A 47 16.50 -6.06 -5.77
CA GLY A 47 15.87 -7.26 -5.24
C GLY A 47 15.03 -7.99 -6.30
N ASP A 48 14.29 -9.00 -5.87
CA ASP A 48 13.42 -9.79 -6.75
C ASP A 48 12.29 -8.95 -7.35
N VAL A 49 12.28 -8.78 -8.67
CA VAL A 49 11.22 -8.09 -9.42
C VAL A 49 10.65 -9.08 -10.44
N TYR A 50 9.46 -9.60 -10.11
CA TYR A 50 8.85 -10.69 -10.87
C TYR A 50 8.78 -10.40 -12.38
N GLY A 51 9.40 -11.28 -13.16
CA GLY A 51 9.41 -11.25 -14.63
C GLY A 51 10.25 -10.14 -15.28
N LEU A 52 10.87 -9.22 -14.52
CA LEU A 52 11.60 -8.09 -15.11
C LEU A 52 12.85 -8.52 -15.90
N ASP A 53 13.51 -9.60 -15.50
CA ASP A 53 14.69 -10.16 -16.16
C ASP A 53 14.41 -10.68 -17.58
N SER A 54 13.21 -11.20 -17.83
CA SER A 54 12.81 -11.81 -19.11
C SER A 54 13.07 -10.93 -20.36
N VAL A 55 12.84 -9.61 -20.29
CA VAL A 55 13.08 -8.72 -21.43
C VAL A 55 14.56 -8.64 -21.80
N PHE A 56 15.44 -8.70 -20.79
CA PHE A 56 16.89 -8.69 -20.98
C PHE A 56 17.41 -10.05 -21.43
N GLU A 57 16.83 -11.14 -20.90
CA GLU A 57 17.14 -12.50 -21.36
C GLU A 57 16.80 -12.67 -22.85
N GLU A 58 15.61 -12.23 -23.27
CA GLU A 58 15.18 -12.27 -24.66
C GLU A 58 16.01 -11.34 -25.55
N ALA A 59 16.35 -10.14 -25.06
CA ALA A 59 17.25 -9.22 -25.76
C ALA A 59 18.60 -9.87 -26.05
N ARG A 60 19.19 -10.54 -25.07
CA ARG A 60 20.45 -11.28 -25.23
C ARG A 60 20.30 -12.47 -26.16
N ALA A 61 19.29 -13.31 -25.96
CA ALA A 61 19.05 -14.52 -26.74
C ALA A 61 18.89 -14.20 -28.25
N ARG A 62 18.20 -13.09 -28.55
CA ARG A 62 17.92 -12.65 -29.92
C ARG A 62 18.88 -11.60 -30.46
N ARG A 63 19.83 -11.12 -29.63
CA ARG A 63 20.75 -10.02 -29.95
C ARG A 63 20.00 -8.75 -30.39
N LEU A 64 18.97 -8.38 -29.65
CA LEU A 64 18.20 -7.15 -29.89
C LEU A 64 19.04 -5.92 -29.52
N PRO A 65 19.00 -4.85 -30.32
CA PRO A 65 19.67 -3.60 -29.94
C PRO A 65 18.94 -2.95 -28.75
N PRO A 66 19.66 -2.14 -27.93
CA PRO A 66 19.04 -1.35 -26.89
C PRO A 66 18.03 -0.34 -27.49
N PRO A 67 16.90 -0.06 -26.81
CA PRO A 67 15.89 0.85 -27.34
C PRO A 67 16.43 2.28 -27.50
N ALA A 68 16.23 2.88 -28.68
CA ALA A 68 16.59 4.27 -28.97
C ALA A 68 15.49 5.28 -28.57
N THR A 69 14.28 4.81 -28.29
CA THR A 69 13.15 5.67 -27.90
C THR A 69 12.26 4.98 -26.86
N VAL A 70 11.42 5.77 -26.17
CA VAL A 70 10.38 5.23 -25.27
C VAL A 70 9.41 4.33 -26.02
N ASP A 71 9.11 4.64 -27.28
CA ASP A 71 8.21 3.82 -28.11
C ASP A 71 8.85 2.47 -28.45
N GLU A 72 10.13 2.45 -28.79
CA GLU A 72 10.87 1.19 -28.99
C GLU A 72 10.95 0.36 -27.70
N LEU A 73 11.19 1.01 -26.54
CA LEU A 73 11.16 0.32 -25.25
C LEU A 73 9.77 -0.26 -24.98
N ARG A 74 8.69 0.49 -25.26
CA ARG A 74 7.31 0.00 -25.13
C ARG A 74 7.10 -1.27 -25.96
N ASP A 75 7.51 -1.23 -27.22
CA ASP A 75 7.37 -2.37 -28.14
C ASP A 75 8.17 -3.59 -27.68
N LEU A 76 9.34 -3.39 -27.07
CA LEU A 76 10.16 -4.47 -26.53
C LEU A 76 9.53 -5.07 -25.28
N LEU A 77 9.06 -4.24 -24.35
CA LEU A 77 8.37 -4.71 -23.14
C LEU A 77 7.12 -5.52 -23.48
N HIS A 78 6.23 -5.04 -24.36
CA HIS A 78 5.04 -5.81 -24.73
C HIS A 78 5.33 -7.13 -25.44
N ARG A 79 6.50 -7.28 -26.07
CA ARG A 79 6.86 -8.50 -26.80
C ARG A 79 7.64 -9.50 -25.95
N HIS A 80 8.40 -9.02 -24.97
CA HIS A 80 9.44 -9.80 -24.32
C HIS A 80 9.40 -9.76 -22.80
N LEU A 81 8.70 -8.80 -22.19
CA LEU A 81 8.47 -8.82 -20.76
C LEU A 81 7.45 -9.90 -20.42
N TYR A 82 7.87 -10.86 -19.61
CA TYR A 82 7.01 -11.84 -19.01
C TYR A 82 6.08 -11.16 -18.02
N VAL A 83 4.79 -11.35 -18.27
CA VAL A 83 3.70 -10.97 -17.39
C VAL A 83 2.77 -12.16 -17.35
N GLU A 84 2.50 -12.65 -16.16
CA GLU A 84 1.51 -13.68 -15.93
C GLU A 84 0.13 -13.03 -15.92
N ALA A 85 -0.57 -13.13 -17.05
CA ALA A 85 -1.90 -12.58 -17.23
C ALA A 85 -2.64 -13.31 -18.36
N ASP A 86 -3.95 -13.55 -18.15
CA ASP A 86 -4.81 -14.15 -19.16
C ASP A 86 -5.10 -13.21 -20.35
N ASP A 87 -4.94 -11.89 -20.19
CA ASP A 87 -5.09 -10.87 -21.24
C ASP A 87 -3.86 -9.93 -21.24
N VAL A 88 -3.09 -9.94 -22.32
CA VAL A 88 -1.77 -9.29 -22.40
C VAL A 88 -1.86 -7.76 -22.58
N THR A 89 -3.05 -7.19 -22.84
CA THR A 89 -3.13 -5.83 -23.41
C THR A 89 -3.21 -4.67 -22.41
N ASP A 90 -3.51 -4.91 -21.12
CA ASP A 90 -3.65 -3.83 -20.11
C ASP A 90 -2.66 -3.89 -18.93
N HIS A 91 -1.67 -4.77 -19.01
CA HIS A 91 -0.78 -5.06 -17.88
C HIS A 91 0.53 -4.27 -17.88
N ILE A 92 0.95 -3.75 -19.03
CA ILE A 92 2.18 -2.95 -19.17
C ILE A 92 1.79 -1.56 -19.66
N ARG A 93 2.13 -0.53 -18.87
CA ARG A 93 1.82 0.87 -19.20
C ARG A 93 3.08 1.72 -19.10
N LEU A 94 3.68 2.02 -20.26
CA LEU A 94 4.86 2.88 -20.36
C LEU A 94 4.53 4.29 -20.89
N GLY A 95 4.79 5.30 -20.05
CA GLY A 95 4.82 6.71 -20.42
C GLY A 95 6.25 7.28 -20.38
N ALA A 96 6.40 8.58 -20.60
CA ALA A 96 7.71 9.25 -20.55
C ALA A 96 8.40 9.14 -19.19
N HIS A 97 7.62 9.25 -18.10
CA HIS A 97 8.12 9.36 -16.73
C HIS A 97 7.84 8.13 -15.86
N ALA A 98 7.12 7.13 -16.39
CA ALA A 98 6.74 5.96 -15.60
C ALA A 98 6.49 4.71 -16.44
N LEU A 99 7.05 3.59 -15.98
CA LEU A 99 6.64 2.23 -16.31
C LEU A 99 5.78 1.69 -15.17
N ARG A 100 4.60 1.16 -15.49
CA ARG A 100 3.76 0.44 -14.53
C ARG A 100 3.48 -0.94 -15.10
N VAL A 101 3.71 -1.97 -14.29
CA VAL A 101 3.47 -3.35 -14.67
C VAL A 101 2.59 -4.00 -13.62
N ARG A 102 1.52 -4.68 -14.06
CA ARG A 102 0.69 -5.57 -13.26
C ARG A 102 0.90 -6.99 -13.75
N THR A 103 1.14 -7.92 -12.84
CA THR A 103 1.29 -9.35 -13.14
C THR A 103 0.59 -10.17 -12.06
N ASP A 104 0.40 -11.46 -12.29
CA ASP A 104 0.03 -12.44 -11.26
C ASP A 104 1.24 -13.33 -10.93
N ASP A 105 1.13 -14.15 -9.89
CA ASP A 105 2.02 -15.29 -9.58
C ASP A 105 1.13 -16.45 -9.09
N ASP A 106 0.23 -16.89 -9.98
CA ASP A 106 -0.85 -17.90 -9.81
C ASP A 106 -1.85 -17.70 -8.64
N GLU A 107 -1.48 -16.96 -7.61
CA GLU A 107 -2.19 -16.79 -6.34
C GLU A 107 -2.32 -15.31 -5.94
N VAL A 108 -1.71 -14.37 -6.68
CA VAL A 108 -1.51 -12.97 -6.22
C VAL A 108 -1.45 -11.94 -7.33
N ASP A 109 -2.31 -10.92 -7.24
CA ASP A 109 -2.07 -9.72 -8.04
C ASP A 109 -0.81 -8.98 -7.54
N LEU A 110 0.19 -8.85 -8.40
CA LEU A 110 1.46 -8.16 -8.20
C LEU A 110 1.53 -6.90 -9.05
N ALA A 111 2.22 -5.87 -8.57
CA ALA A 111 2.57 -4.74 -9.43
C ALA A 111 3.92 -4.14 -9.08
N TYR A 112 4.62 -3.65 -10.10
CA TYR A 112 5.82 -2.85 -9.90
C TYR A 112 5.84 -1.62 -10.80
N TYR A 113 6.60 -0.62 -10.36
CA TYR A 113 6.60 0.71 -10.92
C TYR A 113 8.03 1.23 -11.02
N PHE A 114 8.41 1.73 -12.19
CA PHE A 114 9.52 2.67 -12.31
C PHE A 114 8.91 4.06 -12.45
N VAL A 115 9.28 4.99 -11.58
CA VAL A 115 8.74 6.35 -11.57
C VAL A 115 9.88 7.33 -11.37
N ASP A 116 10.08 8.27 -12.30
CA ASP A 116 11.14 9.27 -12.14
C ASP A 116 10.76 10.38 -11.13
N ASP A 117 11.76 11.18 -10.77
CA ASP A 117 11.61 12.23 -9.77
C ASP A 117 10.69 13.37 -10.27
N GLU A 118 10.59 13.56 -11.59
CA GLU A 118 9.71 14.56 -12.21
C GLU A 118 8.24 14.17 -12.05
N ALA A 119 7.89 12.90 -12.27
CA ALA A 119 6.55 12.39 -12.01
C ALA A 119 6.16 12.52 -10.53
N VAL A 120 7.06 12.14 -9.60
CA VAL A 120 6.81 12.26 -8.15
C VAL A 120 6.56 13.72 -7.75
N ALA A 121 7.35 14.65 -8.28
CA ALA A 121 7.19 16.07 -8.02
C ALA A 121 5.89 16.65 -8.65
N ALA A 122 5.48 16.15 -9.82
CA ALA A 122 4.31 16.64 -10.54
C ALA A 122 2.98 16.08 -10.00
N LEU A 123 2.99 14.89 -9.39
CA LEU A 123 1.79 14.17 -8.94
C LEU A 123 1.91 13.68 -7.48
N PRO A 124 2.23 14.56 -6.51
CA PRO A 124 2.44 14.15 -5.13
C PRO A 124 1.16 13.58 -4.50
N ASP A 125 -0.02 14.09 -4.88
CA ASP A 125 -1.33 13.60 -4.43
C ASP A 125 -1.68 12.18 -4.92
N ARG A 126 -0.87 11.63 -5.84
CA ARG A 126 -1.02 10.27 -6.36
C ARG A 126 0.11 9.36 -5.90
N LEU A 127 1.33 9.89 -5.82
CA LEU A 127 2.55 9.09 -5.68
C LEU A 127 3.19 9.15 -4.30
N ALA A 128 2.84 10.12 -3.44
CA ALA A 128 3.50 10.30 -2.15
C ALA A 128 3.52 9.04 -1.28
N PHE A 129 2.41 8.29 -1.18
CA PHE A 129 2.37 7.02 -0.46
C PHE A 129 3.05 5.89 -1.24
N LEU A 130 2.95 5.88 -2.57
CA LEU A 130 3.59 4.85 -3.41
C LEU A 130 5.10 4.81 -3.21
N VAL A 131 5.76 5.98 -3.17
CA VAL A 131 7.22 6.09 -3.00
C VAL A 131 7.65 6.25 -1.54
N HIS A 132 6.71 6.22 -0.59
CA HIS A 132 7.04 6.27 0.84
C HIS A 132 7.56 4.92 1.33
N ASP A 133 8.82 4.88 1.76
CA ASP A 133 9.56 3.66 2.09
C ASP A 133 9.65 3.35 3.58
N THR A 134 9.27 4.30 4.44
CA THR A 134 9.54 4.23 5.88
C THR A 134 8.27 3.96 6.68
N TRP A 135 8.32 3.00 7.59
CA TRP A 135 7.32 2.88 8.65
C TRP A 135 7.84 3.52 9.95
N PRO A 136 7.03 4.25 10.74
CA PRO A 136 5.63 4.60 10.50
C PRO A 136 5.43 5.78 9.52
N LEU A 137 4.18 6.02 9.07
CA LEU A 137 3.85 7.30 8.40
C LEU A 137 4.07 8.45 9.39
N PRO A 138 4.33 9.68 8.91
CA PRO A 138 4.54 10.82 9.80
C PRO A 138 3.29 11.09 10.66
N GLY A 139 3.45 11.01 11.97
CA GLY A 139 2.47 11.45 12.97
C GLY A 139 2.90 12.75 13.66
N ASP A 140 2.12 13.21 14.64
CA ASP A 140 2.35 14.48 15.35
C ASP A 140 3.71 14.58 16.06
N ALA A 141 4.30 13.44 16.43
CA ALA A 141 5.62 13.38 17.06
C ALA A 141 6.80 13.44 16.07
N TYR A 142 6.55 13.30 14.77
CA TYR A 142 7.60 13.18 13.75
C TYR A 142 8.28 14.53 13.43
N GLY A 143 7.71 15.65 13.89
CA GLY A 143 8.24 17.01 13.72
C GLY A 143 9.31 17.48 14.72
N ALA A 144 9.73 16.67 15.69
CA ALA A 144 10.63 17.13 16.76
C ALA A 144 12.14 17.10 16.41
N HIS A 145 12.56 16.43 15.33
CA HIS A 145 13.99 16.22 15.03
C HIS A 145 14.45 16.54 13.59
N GLY A 146 13.58 17.09 12.73
CA GLY A 146 13.95 17.60 11.40
C GLY A 146 13.80 19.12 11.33
N ALA A 147 14.81 19.82 10.83
CA ALA A 147 14.95 21.28 10.92
C ALA A 147 13.95 22.13 10.13
N ASP A 148 12.92 21.54 9.50
CA ASP A 148 11.94 22.23 8.66
C ASP A 148 10.48 21.99 9.12
N GLY A 149 10.20 22.18 10.41
CA GLY A 149 9.00 22.86 10.96
C GLY A 149 7.56 22.51 10.54
N ALA A 150 7.27 21.52 9.70
CA ALA A 150 5.92 21.21 9.23
C ALA A 150 5.60 19.71 9.39
N GLY A 151 5.05 19.32 10.54
CA GLY A 151 4.74 17.91 10.81
C GLY A 151 3.85 17.66 12.01
N GLY A 152 2.86 18.54 12.25
CA GLY A 152 1.83 18.33 13.26
C GLY A 152 0.44 18.48 12.66
N ALA A 153 -0.54 17.82 13.28
CA ALA A 153 -1.94 17.88 12.87
C ALA A 153 -2.44 19.32 12.72
N ALA A 154 -3.26 19.53 11.69
CA ALA A 154 -3.91 20.82 11.46
C ALA A 154 -4.89 21.14 12.61
N GLY A 155 -5.22 22.42 12.75
CA GLY A 155 -6.20 22.86 13.76
C GLY A 155 -7.60 22.28 13.54
N PRO A 156 -8.48 22.32 14.57
CA PRO A 156 -9.88 21.93 14.43
C PRO A 156 -10.57 22.65 13.27
N GLY A 157 -11.38 21.92 12.50
CA GLY A 157 -12.09 22.47 11.34
C GLY A 157 -11.24 22.67 10.08
N ALA A 158 -10.01 22.16 10.05
CA ALA A 158 -9.24 22.08 8.82
C ALA A 158 -10.02 21.30 7.74
N GLU A 159 -9.91 21.73 6.48
CA GLU A 159 -10.57 21.07 5.36
C GLU A 159 -9.64 20.07 4.67
N PHE A 160 -10.15 18.87 4.43
CA PHE A 160 -9.54 17.90 3.52
C PHE A 160 -10.63 17.35 2.60
N ARG A 161 -10.32 17.21 1.32
CA ARG A 161 -11.24 16.64 0.31
C ARG A 161 -10.54 15.47 -0.38
N PRO A 162 -11.12 14.26 -0.32
CA PRO A 162 -10.60 13.12 -1.05
C PRO A 162 -10.75 13.37 -2.55
N THR A 163 -9.76 12.93 -3.33
CA THR A 163 -9.75 13.03 -4.81
C THR A 163 -10.27 11.76 -5.48
N VAL A 164 -10.52 10.72 -4.69
CA VAL A 164 -11.08 9.43 -5.13
C VAL A 164 -12.38 9.14 -4.36
N PRO A 165 -13.28 8.32 -4.91
CA PRO A 165 -14.48 7.90 -4.19
C PRO A 165 -14.15 7.24 -2.85
N VAL A 166 -14.92 7.58 -1.81
CA VAL A 166 -14.85 6.95 -0.48
C VAL A 166 -16.22 6.41 -0.09
N ARG A 167 -16.25 5.25 0.58
CA ARG A 167 -17.48 4.61 1.03
C ARG A 167 -17.93 5.23 2.35
N THR A 168 -19.08 5.88 2.38
CA THR A 168 -19.54 6.58 3.58
C THR A 168 -20.31 5.68 4.55
N VAL A 169 -19.85 5.62 5.81
CA VAL A 169 -20.59 5.04 6.92
C VAL A 169 -21.04 6.14 7.88
N ARG A 170 -22.35 6.27 8.08
CA ARG A 170 -22.93 7.26 8.99
C ARG A 170 -23.22 6.63 10.35
N LEU A 171 -22.62 7.20 11.40
CA LEU A 171 -22.83 6.76 12.79
C LEU A 171 -23.92 7.58 13.52
N GLY A 172 -24.61 8.49 12.81
CA GLY A 172 -25.68 9.32 13.39
C GLY A 172 -25.17 10.56 14.15
N VAL A 173 -23.91 10.93 13.96
CA VAL A 173 -23.25 12.08 14.61
C VAL A 173 -23.10 13.21 13.60
N THR A 174 -23.18 14.46 14.09
CA THR A 174 -22.87 15.65 13.32
C THR A 174 -21.66 16.32 13.92
N GLY A 175 -20.61 16.50 13.12
CA GLY A 175 -19.37 17.14 13.51
C GLY A 175 -18.65 17.70 12.28
N PRO A 176 -17.67 18.60 12.47
CA PRO A 176 -16.91 19.17 11.37
C PRO A 176 -15.86 18.21 10.80
N GLU A 177 -15.51 17.16 11.53
CA GLU A 177 -14.41 16.25 11.20
C GLU A 177 -14.90 14.98 10.53
N THR A 178 -14.05 14.37 9.71
CA THR A 178 -14.26 13.07 9.10
C THR A 178 -13.06 12.19 9.38
N THR A 179 -13.32 10.99 9.89
CA THR A 179 -12.32 9.94 9.99
C THR A 179 -12.35 9.07 8.74
N PHE A 180 -11.18 8.73 8.20
CA PHE A 180 -10.99 7.82 7.09
C PHE A 180 -10.37 6.52 7.61
N SER A 181 -10.77 5.40 7.00
CA SER A 181 -10.23 4.07 7.28
C SER A 181 -9.79 3.44 5.96
N VAL A 182 -8.51 3.10 5.88
CA VAL A 182 -7.86 2.48 4.74
C VAL A 182 -7.27 1.15 5.18
N ARG A 183 -7.85 0.04 4.71
CA ARG A 183 -7.28 -1.29 4.91
C ARG A 183 -6.66 -1.74 3.60
N LEU A 184 -5.36 -2.01 3.63
CA LEU A 184 -4.61 -2.60 2.53
C LEU A 184 -4.31 -4.03 2.98
N GLY A 185 -5.15 -4.96 2.56
CA GLY A 185 -5.03 -6.35 2.99
C GLY A 185 -4.98 -7.29 1.81
N TRP A 186 -4.50 -8.50 2.09
CA TRP A 186 -4.42 -9.55 1.09
C TRP A 186 -5.79 -9.90 0.51
N ASP A 187 -6.69 -10.33 1.39
CA ASP A 187 -8.05 -10.64 1.02
C ASP A 187 -8.91 -9.44 1.39
N ALA A 188 -9.33 -8.72 0.35
CA ALA A 188 -10.47 -7.82 0.43
C ALA A 188 -11.72 -8.65 0.14
N PRO A 189 -12.51 -9.07 1.15
CA PRO A 189 -13.66 -9.95 0.93
C PRO A 189 -14.73 -9.32 0.02
N ASP A 190 -14.67 -7.99 -0.14
CA ASP A 190 -15.55 -7.22 -1.00
C ASP A 190 -15.15 -7.31 -2.50
N THR A 191 -13.89 -7.58 -2.84
CA THR A 191 -13.38 -7.60 -4.23
C THR A 191 -12.68 -8.89 -4.64
N GLY A 192 -12.13 -9.67 -3.71
CA GLY A 192 -11.31 -10.84 -3.98
C GLY A 192 -10.00 -10.53 -4.72
N ARG A 193 -9.49 -9.30 -4.57
CA ARG A 193 -8.29 -8.77 -5.25
C ARG A 193 -7.38 -8.08 -4.23
N THR A 194 -6.06 -8.15 -4.43
CA THR A 194 -5.06 -7.54 -3.53
C THR A 194 -4.64 -6.13 -3.96
N LEU A 195 -4.76 -5.82 -5.27
CA LEU A 195 -4.38 -4.51 -5.81
C LEU A 195 -5.57 -3.58 -6.06
N ASP A 196 -6.70 -4.14 -6.52
CA ASP A 196 -7.95 -3.41 -6.80
C ASP A 196 -8.91 -3.60 -5.62
N LEU A 197 -8.68 -2.78 -4.59
CA LEU A 197 -9.39 -2.86 -3.32
C LEU A 197 -10.70 -2.05 -3.38
N ALA A 198 -11.59 -2.29 -2.40
CA ALA A 198 -12.90 -1.63 -2.34
C ALA A 198 -12.85 -0.11 -2.03
N GLY A 199 -11.67 0.48 -1.86
CA GLY A 199 -11.51 1.89 -1.48
C GLY A 199 -11.65 2.12 0.02
N ALA A 200 -11.28 3.33 0.44
CA ALA A 200 -11.39 3.77 1.81
C ALA A 200 -12.84 3.93 2.29
N VAL A 201 -13.03 3.83 3.60
CA VAL A 201 -14.28 4.21 4.27
C VAL A 201 -14.12 5.58 4.92
N SER A 202 -15.15 6.41 4.87
CA SER A 202 -15.25 7.66 5.61
C SER A 202 -16.35 7.58 6.68
N PHE A 203 -16.08 8.16 7.86
CA PHE A 203 -17.02 8.38 8.97
C PHE A 203 -17.22 9.89 9.17
N PRO A 204 -18.17 10.52 8.44
CA PRO A 204 -18.41 11.95 8.57
C PRO A 204 -18.96 12.31 9.95
N GLY A 205 -18.52 13.44 10.47
CA GLY A 205 -18.92 13.97 11.77
C GLY A 205 -18.17 13.38 12.96
N VAL A 206 -17.10 12.61 12.72
CA VAL A 206 -16.39 11.85 13.75
C VAL A 206 -14.89 12.12 13.67
N ALA A 207 -14.32 12.61 14.77
CA ALA A 207 -12.87 12.70 14.99
C ALA A 207 -12.28 11.32 15.28
N LEU A 208 -11.00 11.09 14.98
CA LEU A 208 -10.37 9.80 15.22
C LEU A 208 -10.39 9.39 16.70
N PRO A 209 -10.10 10.28 17.68
CA PRO A 209 -10.17 9.93 19.11
C PRO A 209 -11.57 9.46 19.55
N ASP A 210 -12.63 9.95 18.92
CA ASP A 210 -14.01 9.67 19.30
C ASP A 210 -14.59 8.42 18.60
N LEU A 211 -13.89 7.89 17.57
CA LEU A 211 -14.42 6.86 16.68
C LEU A 211 -14.80 5.57 17.44
N ALA A 212 -13.97 5.11 18.38
CA ALA A 212 -14.26 3.91 19.17
C ALA A 212 -15.56 4.03 19.97
N GLY A 213 -15.81 5.20 20.58
CA GLY A 213 -17.04 5.48 21.31
C GLY A 213 -18.29 5.40 20.42
N HIS A 214 -18.21 5.96 19.22
CA HIS A 214 -19.31 5.95 18.26
C HIS A 214 -19.57 4.57 17.66
N LEU A 215 -18.53 3.80 17.33
CA LEU A 215 -18.69 2.43 16.79
C LEU A 215 -19.45 1.51 17.74
N ARG A 216 -19.21 1.61 19.05
CA ARG A 216 -19.89 0.79 20.06
C ARG A 216 -21.39 1.01 20.11
N THR A 217 -21.80 2.26 19.99
CA THR A 217 -23.19 2.69 20.25
C THR A 217 -24.04 2.72 18.99
N ALA A 218 -23.43 2.87 17.81
CA ALA A 218 -24.16 2.92 16.55
C ALA A 218 -24.90 1.58 16.30
N PRO A 219 -26.10 1.60 15.70
CA PRO A 219 -26.79 0.36 15.32
C PRO A 219 -26.00 -0.34 14.21
N VAL A 220 -25.89 -1.68 14.29
CA VAL A 220 -25.27 -2.47 13.22
C VAL A 220 -26.18 -2.42 11.98
N ALA A 221 -25.73 -1.74 10.94
CA ALA A 221 -26.38 -1.75 9.63
C ALA A 221 -25.62 -2.68 8.67
N ARG A 222 -25.97 -2.63 7.37
CA ARG A 222 -25.22 -3.31 6.30
C ARG A 222 -23.91 -2.56 6.02
N TRP A 223 -23.01 -2.57 6.99
CA TRP A 223 -21.69 -1.94 6.91
C TRP A 223 -20.71 -2.78 6.08
N PRO A 224 -19.69 -2.14 5.47
CA PRO A 224 -18.53 -2.82 4.90
C PRO A 224 -17.87 -3.80 5.87
N HIS A 225 -17.20 -4.83 5.36
CA HIS A 225 -16.59 -5.87 6.17
C HIS A 225 -15.60 -5.30 7.20
N GLU A 226 -14.68 -4.44 6.77
CA GLU A 226 -13.66 -3.84 7.62
C GLU A 226 -14.26 -2.95 8.73
N VAL A 227 -15.43 -2.33 8.52
CA VAL A 227 -16.09 -1.57 9.58
C VAL A 227 -16.74 -2.48 10.61
N ARG A 228 -17.28 -3.63 10.19
CA ARG A 228 -17.78 -4.65 11.12
C ARG A 228 -16.61 -5.24 11.93
N LEU A 229 -15.52 -5.59 11.26
CA LEU A 229 -14.29 -6.05 11.91
C LEU A 229 -13.80 -5.03 12.95
N LEU A 230 -13.70 -3.75 12.57
CA LEU A 230 -13.26 -2.69 13.48
C LEU A 230 -14.17 -2.58 14.70
N ARG A 231 -15.49 -2.62 14.48
CA ARG A 231 -16.49 -2.58 15.56
C ARG A 231 -16.35 -3.77 16.50
N ASP A 232 -16.22 -4.98 15.95
CA ASP A 232 -16.11 -6.22 16.73
C ASP A 232 -14.80 -6.26 17.55
N LEU A 233 -13.76 -5.59 17.04
CA LEU A 233 -12.51 -5.38 17.75
C LEU A 233 -12.61 -4.35 18.88
N VAL A 234 -13.57 -3.43 18.88
CA VAL A 234 -13.72 -2.41 19.95
C VAL A 234 -14.50 -3.01 21.13
N ALA A 235 -13.82 -3.17 22.26
CA ALA A 235 -14.39 -3.72 23.48
C ALA A 235 -15.24 -2.67 24.25
N PRO A 236 -16.17 -3.11 25.12
CA PRO A 236 -17.06 -2.22 25.85
C PRO A 236 -16.40 -1.13 26.69
N HIS A 237 -15.12 -1.31 27.06
CA HIS A 237 -14.38 -0.40 27.94
C HIS A 237 -13.24 0.38 27.26
N ASP A 238 -13.03 0.22 25.96
CA ASP A 238 -11.97 0.96 25.27
C ASP A 238 -12.25 2.47 25.28
N GLY A 239 -11.27 3.28 25.66
CA GLY A 239 -11.38 4.73 25.57
C GLY A 239 -11.18 5.24 24.14
N ASP A 240 -10.38 4.53 23.36
CA ASP A 240 -9.89 4.90 22.03
C ASP A 240 -9.71 3.62 21.17
N LEU A 241 -9.03 3.76 20.03
CA LEU A 241 -8.79 2.66 19.10
C LEU A 241 -7.54 1.82 19.41
N GLU A 242 -6.67 2.23 20.34
CA GLU A 242 -5.40 1.54 20.57
C GLU A 242 -5.62 0.06 20.98
N PRO A 243 -6.47 -0.27 21.97
CA PRO A 243 -6.70 -1.67 22.33
C PRO A 243 -7.28 -2.50 21.18
N ALA A 244 -8.15 -1.90 20.36
CA ALA A 244 -8.76 -2.56 19.21
C ALA A 244 -7.71 -2.89 18.14
N MET A 245 -6.79 -1.96 17.88
CA MET A 245 -5.69 -2.16 16.93
C MET A 245 -4.66 -3.17 17.42
N ARG A 246 -4.38 -3.22 18.73
CA ARG A 246 -3.54 -4.27 19.31
C ARG A 246 -4.19 -5.65 19.19
N ARG A 247 -5.51 -5.74 19.34
CA ARG A 247 -6.25 -6.98 19.06
C ARG A 247 -6.17 -7.37 17.58
N TYR A 248 -6.36 -6.42 16.66
CA TYR A 248 -6.17 -6.67 15.23
C TYR A 248 -4.78 -7.22 14.91
N ALA A 249 -3.73 -6.58 15.42
CA ALA A 249 -2.33 -7.00 15.25
C ALA A 249 -2.04 -8.43 15.78
N SER A 250 -2.87 -8.92 16.71
CA SER A 250 -2.76 -10.27 17.29
C SER A 250 -3.59 -11.34 16.58
N LEU A 251 -4.44 -10.96 15.61
CA LEU A 251 -5.23 -11.92 14.84
C LEU A 251 -4.33 -12.72 13.91
N SER A 252 -4.39 -14.05 14.03
CA SER A 252 -3.69 -14.99 13.16
C SER A 252 -4.40 -15.22 11.83
N GLY A 253 -3.66 -15.70 10.84
CA GLY A 253 -4.20 -16.20 9.57
C GLY A 253 -4.58 -15.09 8.58
N TYR A 254 -4.89 -15.51 7.36
CA TYR A 254 -5.15 -14.62 6.22
C TYR A 254 -6.42 -13.78 6.39
N ALA A 255 -7.49 -14.42 6.87
CA ALA A 255 -8.77 -13.77 7.13
C ALA A 255 -8.84 -13.33 8.60
N PRO A 256 -8.72 -12.02 8.91
CA PRO A 256 -8.80 -11.56 10.28
C PRO A 256 -10.24 -11.69 10.80
N GLU A 257 -10.49 -12.74 11.59
CA GLU A 257 -11.79 -13.00 12.20
C GLU A 257 -11.67 -13.02 13.73
N PRO A 258 -12.35 -12.11 14.46
CA PRO A 258 -12.36 -12.13 15.92
C PRO A 258 -12.93 -13.45 16.46
N GLY A 259 -12.20 -14.11 17.36
CA GLY A 259 -12.67 -15.33 18.03
C GLY A 259 -12.51 -16.62 17.22
N ARG A 260 -11.99 -16.55 15.99
CA ARG A 260 -11.53 -17.74 15.27
C ARG A 260 -10.30 -18.31 16.01
N PRO A 261 -10.27 -19.61 16.35
CA PRO A 261 -9.06 -20.25 16.87
C PRO A 261 -7.92 -20.03 15.88
N ALA A 262 -6.70 -19.86 16.36
CA ALA A 262 -5.55 -19.78 15.47
C ALA A 262 -5.52 -21.02 14.57
N ASP A 263 -5.40 -20.80 13.26
CA ASP A 263 -5.25 -21.90 12.33
C ASP A 263 -4.01 -22.71 12.76
N PRO A 264 -4.07 -24.05 12.77
CA PRO A 264 -2.90 -24.85 13.06
C PRO A 264 -1.81 -24.49 12.04
N PRO A 265 -0.53 -24.45 12.46
CA PRO A 265 0.57 -24.15 11.55
C PRO A 265 0.46 -25.07 10.34
N GLY A 266 0.53 -24.48 9.14
CA GLY A 266 0.45 -25.23 7.88
C GLY A 266 1.52 -26.33 7.86
N PRO A 267 1.30 -27.43 7.12
CA PRO A 267 2.28 -28.50 6.98
C PRO A 267 3.51 -27.98 6.22
N GLY A 268 4.47 -27.39 6.94
CA GLY A 268 5.68 -26.78 6.37
C GLY A 268 6.38 -25.78 7.31
N THR A 269 5.65 -25.13 8.22
CA THR A 269 6.21 -24.09 9.12
C THR A 269 6.53 -24.68 10.50
N GLY A 270 7.57 -25.51 10.56
CA GLY A 270 8.09 -26.11 11.80
C GLY A 270 8.94 -25.16 12.66
N GLY A 271 8.64 -23.85 12.63
CA GLY A 271 9.33 -22.81 13.41
C GLY A 271 8.56 -22.43 14.69
N PRO A 272 9.21 -21.79 15.67
CA PRO A 272 8.59 -21.39 16.93
C PRO A 272 7.57 -20.24 16.71
N ALA A 273 6.30 -20.60 16.55
CA ALA A 273 5.16 -19.71 16.29
C ALA A 273 4.95 -18.53 17.27
N ASP A 274 5.64 -18.51 18.42
CA ASP A 274 5.58 -17.41 19.39
C ASP A 274 6.61 -16.29 19.12
N ALA A 275 7.66 -16.54 18.32
CA ALA A 275 8.63 -15.50 17.96
C ALA A 275 8.10 -14.54 16.87
N GLU A 276 7.21 -15.04 15.99
CA GLU A 276 6.69 -14.30 14.83
C GLU A 276 5.59 -13.29 15.19
N ARG A 277 4.86 -13.49 16.31
CA ARG A 277 3.88 -12.50 16.80
C ARG A 277 4.49 -11.16 17.22
N GLY A 278 5.81 -11.10 17.39
CA GLY A 278 6.56 -9.87 17.64
C GLY A 278 6.77 -8.98 16.41
N ALA A 279 6.42 -9.45 15.21
CA ALA A 279 6.61 -8.70 13.97
C ALA A 279 5.50 -7.67 13.69
N SER A 280 4.28 -7.90 14.19
CA SER A 280 3.19 -6.94 14.00
C SER A 280 3.49 -5.60 14.67
N LEU A 281 3.33 -4.50 13.93
CA LEU A 281 3.60 -3.15 14.39
C LEU A 281 2.31 -2.38 14.60
N VAL A 282 2.21 -1.64 15.72
CA VAL A 282 1.08 -0.74 16.01
C VAL A 282 1.64 0.61 16.41
N ARG A 283 1.17 1.66 15.74
CA ARG A 283 1.46 3.06 16.09
C ARG A 283 0.13 3.82 16.23
N VAL A 284 0.00 4.55 17.33
CA VAL A 284 -1.18 5.35 17.66
C VAL A 284 -0.70 6.76 17.99
N ASP A 285 -1.17 7.70 17.19
CA ASP A 285 -1.05 9.14 17.39
C ASP A 285 -2.48 9.73 17.46
N PRO A 286 -2.68 10.95 18.00
CA PRO A 286 -4.01 11.52 18.20
C PRO A 286 -4.89 11.55 16.93
N HIS A 287 -4.29 11.80 15.77
CA HIS A 287 -4.98 11.97 14.49
C HIS A 287 -4.58 10.94 13.42
N LEU A 288 -3.74 9.97 13.77
CA LEU A 288 -3.35 8.84 12.92
C LEU A 288 -3.15 7.58 13.75
N VAL A 289 -3.80 6.50 13.35
CA VAL A 289 -3.60 5.15 13.86
C VAL A 289 -3.19 4.26 12.70
N GLN A 290 -2.18 3.44 12.89
CA GLN A 290 -1.70 2.55 11.85
C GLN A 290 -1.21 1.21 12.43
N VAL A 291 -1.58 0.14 11.73
CA VAL A 291 -1.19 -1.23 12.05
C VAL A 291 -0.59 -1.88 10.83
N ALA A 292 0.53 -2.57 11.01
CA ALA A 292 1.05 -3.56 10.08
C ALA A 292 0.95 -4.92 10.79
N ARG A 293 -0.09 -5.69 10.48
CA ARG A 293 -0.32 -7.02 11.05
C ARG A 293 0.47 -8.03 10.23
N TYR A 294 1.51 -8.61 10.83
CA TYR A 294 2.25 -9.69 10.19
C TYR A 294 1.37 -10.93 10.05
N ILE A 295 1.41 -11.55 8.87
CA ILE A 295 0.67 -12.76 8.54
C ILE A 295 1.62 -13.95 8.60
N ASP A 296 2.59 -13.99 7.68
CA ASP A 296 3.69 -14.95 7.59
C ASP A 296 4.70 -14.50 6.50
N ASP A 297 5.74 -15.30 6.27
CA ASP A 297 6.78 -15.03 5.28
C ASP A 297 6.29 -15.03 3.83
N PHE A 298 5.11 -15.61 3.57
CA PHE A 298 4.55 -15.67 2.22
C PHE A 298 3.64 -14.48 1.93
N PHE A 299 2.79 -14.06 2.86
CA PHE A 299 1.83 -12.97 2.64
C PHE A 299 2.29 -11.63 3.21
N GLY A 300 3.36 -11.60 4.02
CA GLY A 300 3.92 -10.38 4.59
C GLY A 300 2.97 -9.74 5.61
N TYR A 301 2.49 -8.54 5.31
CA TYR A 301 1.70 -7.72 6.23
C TYR A 301 0.32 -7.35 5.66
N ASP A 302 -0.66 -7.31 6.55
CA ASP A 302 -1.95 -6.64 6.37
C ASP A 302 -1.84 -5.24 6.99
N GLN A 303 -2.03 -4.16 6.22
CA GLN A 303 -2.02 -2.80 6.76
C GLN A 303 -3.42 -2.25 7.04
N TRP A 304 -3.53 -1.49 8.12
CA TRP A 304 -4.72 -0.70 8.41
C TRP A 304 -4.33 0.69 8.92
N PHE A 305 -4.73 1.72 8.19
CA PHE A 305 -4.57 3.12 8.53
C PHE A 305 -5.92 3.74 8.87
N LEU A 306 -6.02 4.44 9.99
CA LEU A 306 -7.16 5.29 10.33
C LEU A 306 -6.63 6.70 10.62
N PHE A 307 -7.14 7.70 9.94
CA PHE A 307 -6.72 9.08 10.12
C PHE A 307 -7.90 10.01 9.96
N ASP A 308 -7.90 11.15 10.64
CA ASP A 308 -8.96 12.14 10.47
C ASP A 308 -8.54 13.31 9.57
N THR A 309 -9.48 14.23 9.41
CA THR A 309 -9.33 15.41 8.57
C THR A 309 -8.17 16.31 9.02
N ARG A 310 -7.76 16.28 10.29
CA ARG A 310 -6.64 17.11 10.77
C ARG A 310 -5.30 16.56 10.31
N TRP A 311 -5.09 15.25 10.41
CA TRP A 311 -3.91 14.61 9.84
C TRP A 311 -3.91 14.74 8.32
N ALA A 312 -5.06 14.48 7.68
CA ALA A 312 -5.16 14.58 6.23
C ALA A 312 -4.92 16.01 5.71
N ALA A 313 -5.32 17.05 6.44
CA ALA A 313 -5.04 18.43 6.09
C ALA A 313 -3.58 18.83 6.33
N ALA A 314 -2.89 18.21 7.30
CA ALA A 314 -1.46 18.41 7.53
C ALA A 314 -0.58 17.64 6.53
N HIS A 315 -1.06 16.51 6.02
CA HIS A 315 -0.36 15.64 5.06
C HIS A 315 -1.21 15.36 3.80
N PRO A 316 -1.64 16.39 3.05
CA PRO A 316 -2.67 16.26 2.02
C PRO A 316 -2.26 15.34 0.87
N ASP A 317 -1.00 15.37 0.47
CA ASP A 317 -0.50 14.56 -0.64
C ASP A 317 -0.40 13.08 -0.25
N LEU A 318 0.13 12.80 0.95
CA LEU A 318 0.20 11.44 1.49
C LEU A 318 -1.20 10.86 1.71
N ALA A 319 -2.12 11.65 2.27
CA ALA A 319 -3.50 11.22 2.50
C ALA A 319 -4.23 10.91 1.18
N ARG A 320 -4.14 11.77 0.17
CA ARG A 320 -4.76 11.52 -1.15
C ARG A 320 -4.13 10.31 -1.85
N SER A 321 -2.80 10.21 -1.79
CA SER A 321 -2.07 9.10 -2.41
C SER A 321 -2.44 7.77 -1.75
N LEU A 322 -2.53 7.72 -0.42
CA LEU A 322 -2.97 6.54 0.32
C LEU A 322 -4.42 6.15 0.01
N LEU A 323 -5.34 7.12 -0.05
CA LEU A 323 -6.72 6.85 -0.45
C LEU A 323 -6.81 6.28 -1.86
N ARG A 324 -6.00 6.79 -2.79
CA ARG A 324 -5.93 6.30 -4.18
C ARG A 324 -5.31 4.91 -4.27
N TYR A 325 -4.24 4.66 -3.51
CA TYR A 325 -3.57 3.36 -3.44
C TYR A 325 -4.52 2.23 -3.02
N ALA A 326 -5.54 2.58 -2.22
CA ALA A 326 -6.58 1.67 -1.76
C ALA A 326 -7.73 1.43 -2.75
N VAL A 327 -7.65 1.94 -3.99
CA VAL A 327 -8.74 1.80 -4.98
C VAL A 327 -8.30 1.01 -6.21
N HIS A 328 -7.08 1.23 -6.68
CA HIS A 328 -6.64 0.70 -7.96
C HIS A 328 -5.13 0.43 -7.95
N TRP A 329 -4.68 -0.53 -8.76
CA TRP A 329 -3.25 -0.82 -8.90
C TRP A 329 -2.49 0.38 -9.51
N ASP A 330 -2.95 0.91 -10.65
CA ASP A 330 -2.30 2.04 -11.34
C ASP A 330 -2.65 3.39 -10.69
N PRO A 331 -1.69 4.11 -10.06
CA PRO A 331 -1.91 5.39 -9.41
C PRO A 331 -2.13 6.55 -10.40
N PHE A 332 -1.90 6.35 -11.70
CA PHE A 332 -2.10 7.36 -12.73
C PHE A 332 -3.52 7.35 -13.32
N GLN A 333 -4.32 6.33 -13.01
CA GLN A 333 -5.73 6.32 -13.39
C GLN A 333 -6.51 7.44 -12.69
N PRO A 334 -7.52 8.05 -13.34
CA PRO A 334 -8.31 9.16 -12.80
C PRO A 334 -8.88 8.89 -11.40
#